data_AF-A0A5J5LYE7-F1
#
_entry.id   AF-A0A5J5LYE7-F1
#
_cell.length_a   1.000
_cell.length_b   1.000
_cell.length_c   1.000
_cell.angle_alpha   90.00
_cell.angle_beta   90.00
_cell.angle_gamma   90.00
#
_symmetry.space_group_name_H-M   'P 1'
#
loop_
_entity.id
_entity.type
_entity.pdbx_description
1 polymer ?
#
loop_
_entity_poly.entity_id
_entity_poly.type
_entity_poly.pdbx_seq_one_letter_code
_entity_poly.pdbx_strand_id
1 'polypeptide(L)'
;MSKSNSKKEIFSLRQEFHQALEKQGFIEEICLSQDAYIEIQETNKSDLKKVVINYLQLSSKNDKNISTEVDKIWVINLEKELPGISASGKTPEKAILVLQRKVNDAGKILNYHLQICLVELKASLQAKKGKESTLKQLAGKFQSGMNIIYMLLTLNNHANPQKNYQDTEIILHFRGIIFYNRNEISDIAKENERDYNLSESTLYKILSQSTESDLLTLETLLEEKDKIVVRFIQNPNQNQNYITIRLKELL
;
A
#
# COMPACT_ATOMS: atom_id res chain seq x y z
N MET A 1 -19.91 -6.76 40.21
CA MET A 1 -20.01 -5.63 39.26
C MET A 1 -18.63 -5.01 39.08
N SER A 2 -17.96 -5.15 37.92
CA SER A 2 -16.76 -4.36 37.56
C SER A 2 -16.38 -4.41 36.06
N LYS A 3 -17.29 -4.79 35.16
CA LYS A 3 -16.97 -4.96 33.72
C LYS A 3 -17.05 -3.67 32.88
N SER A 4 -17.44 -2.51 33.43
CA SER A 4 -17.70 -1.29 32.64
C SER A 4 -16.53 -0.30 32.56
N ASN A 5 -15.55 -0.32 33.47
CA ASN A 5 -14.43 0.63 33.44
C ASN A 5 -13.35 0.22 32.42
N SER A 6 -13.00 -1.06 32.34
CA SER A 6 -11.92 -1.53 31.47
C SER A 6 -12.19 -1.29 29.98
N LYS A 7 -13.44 -1.38 29.53
CA LYS A 7 -13.80 -1.11 28.12
C LYS A 7 -13.65 0.38 27.76
N LYS A 8 -13.97 1.30 28.67
CA LYS A 8 -13.80 2.74 28.45
C LYS A 8 -12.32 3.11 28.42
N GLU A 9 -11.53 2.55 29.31
CA GLU A 9 -10.07 2.76 29.38
C GLU A 9 -9.37 2.25 28.10
N ILE A 10 -9.72 1.06 27.60
CA ILE A 10 -9.17 0.51 26.35
C ILE A 10 -9.55 1.37 25.14
N PHE A 11 -10.76 1.94 25.10
CA PHE A 11 -11.18 2.83 24.01
C PHE A 11 -10.39 4.15 24.04
N SER A 12 -10.17 4.73 25.23
CA SER A 12 -9.33 5.93 25.41
C SER A 12 -7.90 5.70 24.93
N LEU A 13 -7.26 4.61 25.35
CA LEU A 13 -5.88 4.31 24.98
C LEU A 13 -5.70 4.16 23.47
N ARG A 14 -6.68 3.56 22.77
CA ARG A 14 -6.62 3.40 21.30
C ARG A 14 -6.72 4.74 20.58
N GLN A 15 -7.63 5.60 21.03
CA GLN A 15 -7.79 6.94 20.46
C GLN A 15 -6.51 7.77 20.70
N GLU A 16 -5.98 7.72 21.91
CA GLU A 16 -4.70 8.36 22.25
C GLU A 16 -3.55 7.82 21.41
N PHE A 17 -3.50 6.50 21.18
CA PHE A 17 -2.49 5.87 20.32
C PHE A 17 -2.61 6.32 18.87
N HIS A 18 -3.82 6.36 18.31
CA HIS A 18 -4.07 6.86 16.96
C HIS A 18 -3.63 8.33 16.82
N GLN A 19 -4.06 9.19 17.75
CA GLN A 19 -3.65 10.59 17.80
C GLN A 19 -2.14 10.76 17.96
N ALA A 20 -1.48 9.87 18.70
CA ALA A 20 -0.03 9.87 18.82
C ALA A 20 0.65 9.52 17.48
N LEU A 21 0.16 8.51 16.75
CA LEU A 21 0.67 8.17 15.42
C LEU A 21 0.47 9.31 14.41
N GLU A 22 -0.68 9.99 14.45
CA GLU A 22 -0.94 11.18 13.65
C GLU A 22 0.02 12.32 14.00
N LYS A 23 0.18 12.61 15.30
CA LYS A 23 1.11 13.65 15.79
C LYS A 23 2.56 13.38 15.41
N GLN A 24 2.96 12.12 15.29
CA GLN A 24 4.29 11.72 14.83
C GLN A 24 4.44 11.80 13.30
N GLY A 25 3.35 12.05 12.55
CA GLY A 25 3.32 12.02 11.10
C GLY A 25 3.49 10.60 10.53
N PHE A 26 3.16 9.58 11.32
CA PHE A 26 3.18 8.18 10.88
C PHE A 26 1.93 7.85 10.06
N ILE A 27 0.76 8.38 10.44
CA ILE A 27 -0.50 8.25 9.71
C ILE A 27 -1.05 9.65 9.45
N GLU A 28 -1.61 9.87 8.27
CA GLU A 28 -2.28 11.09 7.89
C GLU A 28 -3.61 10.75 7.19
N GLU A 29 -4.74 11.32 7.64
CA GLU A 29 -6.01 11.27 6.91
C GLU A 29 -6.07 12.39 5.87
N ILE A 30 -6.31 12.03 4.62
CA ILE A 30 -6.38 12.99 3.51
C ILE A 30 -7.80 13.54 3.41
N CYS A 31 -7.92 14.86 3.51
CA CYS A 31 -9.17 15.56 3.27
C CYS A 31 -9.53 15.50 1.77
N LEU A 32 -10.66 14.87 1.42
CA LEU A 32 -11.09 14.64 0.04
C LEU A 32 -11.71 15.90 -0.59
N SER A 33 -10.90 16.92 -0.85
CA SER A 33 -11.28 18.10 -1.64
C SER A 33 -10.95 17.91 -3.14
N GLN A 34 -11.45 18.81 -4.01
CA GLN A 34 -11.21 18.73 -5.46
C GLN A 34 -9.72 18.84 -5.83
N ASP A 35 -8.96 19.62 -5.06
CA ASP A 35 -7.53 19.84 -5.28
C ASP A 35 -6.64 18.92 -4.43
N ALA A 36 -7.23 17.96 -3.71
CA ALA A 36 -6.48 17.04 -2.87
C ALA A 36 -5.59 16.12 -3.73
N TYR A 37 -4.34 15.96 -3.29
CA TYR A 37 -3.38 15.03 -3.87
C TYR A 37 -2.58 14.37 -2.76
N ILE A 38 -2.02 13.19 -3.06
CA ILE A 38 -1.05 12.51 -2.21
C ILE A 38 0.31 12.70 -2.84
N GLU A 39 1.28 13.05 -2.02
CA GLU A 39 2.67 13.19 -2.45
C GLU A 39 3.55 12.16 -1.74
N ILE A 40 4.28 11.39 -2.54
CA ILE A 40 5.28 10.45 -2.04
C ILE A 40 6.63 10.94 -2.53
N GLN A 41 7.47 11.36 -1.61
CA GLN A 41 8.84 11.78 -1.91
C GLN A 41 9.82 10.66 -1.53
N GLU A 42 10.80 10.42 -2.38
CA GLU A 42 11.94 9.61 -2.01
C GLU A 42 12.89 10.45 -1.14
N THR A 43 13.25 9.91 0.03
CA THR A 43 14.13 10.57 1.01
C THR A 43 15.62 10.52 0.60
N ASN A 44 15.98 9.64 -0.34
CA ASN A 44 17.35 9.42 -0.80
C ASN A 44 17.64 10.11 -2.15
N LYS A 45 18.93 10.23 -2.50
CA LYS A 45 19.38 10.72 -3.82
C LYS A 45 18.98 9.71 -4.92
N SER A 46 17.73 9.79 -5.36
CA SER A 46 17.11 9.00 -6.42
C SER A 46 16.81 9.89 -7.64
N ASP A 47 16.84 9.31 -8.84
CA ASP A 47 16.43 9.99 -10.07
C ASP A 47 14.90 10.18 -10.11
N LEU A 48 14.15 9.28 -9.48
CA LEU A 48 12.72 9.47 -9.23
C LEU A 48 12.57 10.03 -7.81
N LYS A 49 12.26 11.31 -7.70
CA LYS A 49 12.18 12.01 -6.41
C LYS A 49 10.78 12.08 -5.86
N LYS A 50 9.76 11.97 -6.71
CA LYS A 50 8.38 12.30 -6.32
C LYS A 50 7.34 11.55 -7.14
N VAL A 51 6.30 11.06 -6.48
CA VAL A 51 5.06 10.60 -7.11
C VAL A 51 3.93 11.45 -6.57
N VAL A 52 3.11 12.00 -7.48
CA VAL A 52 1.89 12.74 -7.16
C VAL A 52 0.70 11.92 -7.59
N ILE A 53 -0.20 11.64 -6.65
CA ILE A 53 -1.44 10.93 -6.92
C ILE A 53 -2.59 11.91 -6.81
N ASN A 54 -3.33 12.11 -7.90
CA ASN A 54 -4.42 13.07 -7.99
C ASN A 54 -5.76 12.39 -8.31
N TYR A 55 -6.83 13.19 -8.39
CA TYR A 55 -8.20 12.73 -8.60
C TYR A 55 -8.59 11.64 -7.60
N LEU A 56 -8.47 11.99 -6.31
CA LEU A 56 -8.69 11.07 -5.20
C LEU A 56 -10.16 10.68 -5.01
N GLN A 57 -11.08 11.46 -5.57
CA GLN A 57 -12.48 11.08 -5.64
C GLN A 57 -12.72 10.15 -6.83
N LEU A 58 -13.27 8.97 -6.54
CA LEU A 58 -13.73 8.04 -7.55
C LEU A 58 -15.25 8.01 -7.52
N SER A 59 -15.88 8.18 -8.68
CA SER A 59 -17.26 7.83 -8.89
C SER A 59 -17.34 7.06 -10.20
N SER A 60 -17.54 5.75 -10.09
CA SER A 60 -17.80 4.89 -11.24
C SER A 60 -19.02 4.06 -10.94
N LYS A 61 -19.97 4.04 -11.87
CA LYS A 61 -21.12 3.13 -11.85
C LYS A 61 -20.85 1.97 -12.79
N ASN A 62 -21.17 0.75 -12.35
CA ASN A 62 -21.16 -0.42 -13.22
C ASN A 62 -22.55 -0.62 -13.87
N ASP A 63 -22.63 -1.61 -14.77
CA ASP A 63 -23.87 -1.96 -15.50
C ASP A 63 -25.03 -2.42 -14.61
N LYS A 64 -24.75 -2.68 -13.32
CA LYS A 64 -25.74 -3.03 -12.30
C LYS A 64 -26.16 -1.82 -11.45
N ASN A 65 -25.79 -0.62 -11.89
CA ASN A 65 -25.99 0.65 -11.20
C ASN A 65 -25.46 0.68 -9.76
N ILE A 66 -24.34 -0.01 -9.52
CA ILE A 66 -23.62 0.07 -8.26
C ILE A 66 -22.51 1.10 -8.44
N SER A 67 -22.54 2.18 -7.64
CA SER A 67 -21.42 3.12 -7.56
C SER A 67 -20.36 2.60 -6.59
N THR A 68 -19.10 2.79 -6.96
CA THR A 68 -17.98 2.69 -6.01
C THR A 68 -17.48 4.09 -5.71
N GLU A 69 -17.55 4.47 -4.44
CA GLU A 69 -17.21 5.80 -3.93
C GLU A 69 -16.07 5.70 -2.93
N VAL A 70 -15.15 6.66 -2.97
CA VAL A 70 -14.12 6.81 -1.93
C VAL A 70 -14.76 7.46 -0.71
N ASP A 71 -14.70 6.76 0.43
CA ASP A 71 -15.20 7.24 1.71
C ASP A 71 -14.10 7.97 2.47
N LYS A 72 -12.92 7.35 2.58
CA LYS A 72 -11.75 7.89 3.30
C LYS A 72 -10.44 7.45 2.67
N ILE A 73 -9.40 8.26 2.87
CA ILE A 73 -8.02 7.91 2.51
C ILE A 73 -7.10 8.19 3.69
N TRP A 74 -6.24 7.22 4.01
CA TRP A 74 -5.12 7.41 4.91
C TRP A 74 -3.79 7.12 4.19
N VAL A 75 -2.76 7.88 4.54
CA VAL A 75 -1.40 7.65 4.09
C VAL A 75 -0.55 7.30 5.31
N ILE A 76 0.15 6.18 5.23
CA ILE A 76 1.03 5.68 6.30
C ILE A 76 2.47 5.82 5.84
N ASN A 77 3.28 6.49 6.64
CA ASN A 77 4.71 6.63 6.41
C ASN A 77 5.47 5.42 6.96
N LEU A 78 5.66 4.40 6.12
CA LEU A 78 6.26 3.14 6.54
C LEU A 78 7.78 3.23 6.76
N GLU A 79 8.43 4.30 6.29
CA GLU A 79 9.85 4.60 6.59
C GLU A 79 10.02 5.44 7.86
N LYS A 80 8.95 6.00 8.41
CA LYS A 80 9.03 6.77 9.65
C LYS A 80 9.37 5.82 10.81
N GLU A 81 10.54 6.01 11.38
CA GLU A 81 10.94 5.27 12.59
C GLU A 81 9.97 5.56 13.73
N LEU A 82 9.45 4.48 14.32
CA LEU A 82 8.66 4.52 15.53
C LEU A 82 9.45 3.83 16.64
N PRO A 83 9.71 4.49 17.78
CA PRO A 83 10.41 3.85 18.89
C PRO A 83 9.74 2.53 19.30
N GLY A 84 10.53 1.46 19.39
CA GLY A 84 10.05 0.12 19.72
C GLY A 84 9.44 -0.68 18.55
N ILE A 85 9.26 -0.07 17.38
CA ILE A 85 8.86 -0.75 16.14
C ILE A 85 9.98 -0.57 15.13
N SER A 86 10.81 -1.60 14.95
CA SER A 86 11.93 -1.54 14.01
C SER A 86 11.43 -1.59 12.57
N ALA A 87 11.35 -0.44 11.91
CA ALA A 87 11.27 -0.33 10.47
C ALA A 87 12.71 -0.38 9.91
N SER A 88 13.35 -1.55 9.89
CA SER A 88 14.78 -1.71 9.54
C SER A 88 15.09 -1.47 8.04
N GLY A 89 14.62 -0.38 7.43
CA GLY A 89 14.86 -0.01 6.03
C GLY A 89 14.32 -1.00 4.99
N LYS A 90 13.55 -1.98 5.45
CA LYS A 90 12.97 -3.09 4.67
C LYS A 90 11.47 -2.90 4.50
N THR A 91 10.99 -1.68 4.42
CA THR A 91 9.59 -1.38 4.14
C THR A 91 9.46 -0.63 2.81
N PRO A 92 8.29 -0.68 2.17
CA PRO A 92 7.91 0.29 1.16
C PRO A 92 7.92 1.70 1.77
N GLU A 93 8.03 2.74 0.96
CA GLU A 93 8.06 4.14 1.41
C GLU A 93 6.75 4.50 2.13
N LYS A 94 5.62 4.16 1.50
CA LYS A 94 4.28 4.51 1.99
C LYS A 94 3.30 3.37 1.83
N ALA A 95 2.26 3.36 2.66
CA ALA A 95 1.01 2.68 2.36
C ALA A 95 -0.10 3.71 2.15
N ILE A 96 -0.91 3.53 1.11
CA ILE A 96 -2.13 4.31 0.90
C ILE A 96 -3.31 3.38 1.13
N LEU A 97 -4.14 3.74 2.10
CA LEU A 97 -5.34 3.01 2.48
C LEU A 97 -6.55 3.80 1.95
N VAL A 98 -7.25 3.24 0.97
CA VAL A 98 -8.46 3.83 0.39
C VAL A 98 -9.66 3.02 0.82
N LEU A 99 -10.45 3.57 1.74
CA LEU A 99 -11.74 2.99 2.08
C LEU A 99 -12.75 3.37 1.00
N GLN A 100 -13.31 2.36 0.36
CA GLN A 100 -14.35 2.48 -0.63
C GLN A 100 -15.65 1.90 -0.09
N ARG A 101 -16.77 2.53 -0.45
CA ARG A 101 -18.11 1.99 -0.22
C ARG A 101 -18.77 1.68 -1.55
N LYS A 102 -19.43 0.53 -1.64
CA LYS A 102 -20.30 0.21 -2.77
C LYS A 102 -21.72 0.59 -2.43
N VAL A 103 -22.35 1.39 -3.29
CA VAL A 103 -23.68 1.94 -3.06
C VAL A 103 -24.57 1.58 -4.25
N ASN A 104 -25.82 1.18 -4.00
CA ASN A 104 -26.79 0.99 -5.08
C ASN A 104 -27.51 2.31 -5.42
N ASP A 105 -28.34 2.32 -6.47
CA ASP A 105 -29.12 3.51 -6.86
C ASP A 105 -30.05 4.07 -5.78
N ALA A 106 -30.44 3.25 -4.80
CA ALA A 106 -31.26 3.68 -3.67
C ALA A 106 -30.44 4.33 -2.54
N GLY A 107 -29.12 4.51 -2.72
CA GLY A 107 -28.23 5.06 -1.70
C GLY A 107 -27.86 4.07 -0.59
N LYS A 108 -28.24 2.79 -0.71
CA LYS A 108 -27.92 1.76 0.28
C LYS A 108 -26.47 1.29 0.09
N ILE A 109 -25.71 1.35 1.17
CA ILE A 109 -24.37 0.77 1.26
C ILE A 109 -24.49 -0.76 1.26
N LEU A 110 -23.82 -1.40 0.30
CA LEU A 110 -23.81 -2.85 0.13
C LEU A 110 -22.67 -3.50 0.90
N ASN A 111 -21.46 -2.97 0.77
CA ASN A 111 -20.28 -3.39 1.50
C ASN A 111 -19.18 -2.32 1.44
N TYR A 112 -18.12 -2.57 2.21
CA TYR A 112 -16.92 -1.76 2.21
C TYR A 112 -15.73 -2.56 1.67
N HIS A 113 -14.86 -1.86 0.97
CA HIS A 113 -13.61 -2.39 0.46
C HIS A 113 -12.48 -1.48 0.93
N LEU A 114 -11.45 -2.04 1.57
CA LEU A 114 -10.24 -1.30 1.91
C LEU A 114 -9.14 -1.70 0.93
N GLN A 115 -8.81 -0.78 0.01
CA GLN A 115 -7.68 -0.95 -0.89
C GLN A 115 -6.41 -0.48 -0.17
N ILE A 116 -5.39 -1.33 -0.11
CA ILE A 116 -4.14 -1.09 0.59
C ILE A 116 -3.02 -1.15 -0.45
N CYS A 117 -2.57 0.03 -0.87
CA CYS A 117 -1.49 0.17 -1.84
C CYS A 117 -0.16 0.40 -1.12
N LEU A 118 0.71 -0.60 -1.10
CA LEU A 118 2.09 -0.51 -0.64
C LEU A 118 2.93 0.06 -1.79
N VAL A 119 3.44 1.27 -1.62
CA VAL A 119 4.12 2.02 -2.68
C VAL A 119 5.62 2.03 -2.45
N GLU A 120 6.36 1.59 -3.47
CA GLU A 120 7.82 1.68 -3.55
C GLU A 120 8.28 2.60 -4.69
N LEU A 121 9.30 3.44 -4.45
CA LEU A 121 9.96 4.23 -5.49
C LEU A 121 11.36 3.66 -5.80
N LYS A 122 11.75 3.67 -7.08
CA LYS A 122 13.07 3.24 -7.53
C LYS A 122 13.61 4.15 -8.63
N ALA A 123 14.84 4.64 -8.48
CA ALA A 123 15.55 5.30 -9.59
C ALA A 123 15.73 4.34 -10.78
N SER A 124 16.27 3.15 -10.51
CA SER A 124 16.43 2.09 -11.51
C SER A 124 16.13 0.73 -10.91
N LEU A 125 15.54 -0.14 -11.72
CA LEU A 125 15.46 -1.57 -11.46
C LEU A 125 16.72 -2.21 -12.02
N GLN A 126 17.54 -2.79 -11.15
CA GLN A 126 18.78 -3.50 -11.50
C GLN A 126 18.66 -4.95 -11.03
N ALA A 127 19.33 -5.90 -11.71
CA ALA A 127 19.28 -7.29 -11.29
C ALA A 127 19.92 -7.50 -9.90
N LYS A 128 21.04 -6.81 -9.64
CA LYS A 128 21.75 -6.83 -8.36
C LYS A 128 22.04 -5.43 -7.85
N LYS A 129 21.85 -5.24 -6.54
CA LYS A 129 22.29 -4.05 -5.81
C LYS A 129 23.06 -4.50 -4.57
N GLY A 130 24.39 -4.56 -4.68
CA GLY A 130 25.26 -5.06 -3.62
C GLY A 130 25.25 -6.58 -3.51
N LYS A 131 25.03 -7.13 -2.31
CA LYS A 131 25.07 -8.57 -2.03
C LYS A 131 23.74 -9.31 -2.29
N GLU A 132 22.66 -8.57 -2.56
CA GLU A 132 21.31 -9.12 -2.73
C GLU A 132 20.67 -8.55 -4.01
N SER A 133 19.78 -9.32 -4.64
CA SER A 133 19.06 -8.85 -5.82
C SER A 133 18.02 -7.79 -5.45
N THR A 134 17.77 -6.84 -6.35
CA THR A 134 16.76 -5.79 -6.10
C THR A 134 15.36 -6.38 -5.98
N LEU A 135 15.05 -7.44 -6.72
CA LEU A 135 13.75 -8.11 -6.66
C LEU A 135 13.51 -8.77 -5.30
N LYS A 136 14.54 -9.39 -4.69
CA LYS A 136 14.42 -9.94 -3.35
C LYS A 136 14.19 -8.88 -2.29
N GLN A 137 14.90 -7.76 -2.40
CA GLN A 137 14.70 -6.61 -1.53
C GLN A 137 13.26 -6.10 -1.64
N LEU A 138 12.71 -5.99 -2.86
CA LEU A 138 11.33 -5.58 -3.11
C LEU A 138 10.30 -6.55 -2.49
N ALA A 139 10.49 -7.86 -2.66
CA ALA A 139 9.62 -8.88 -2.03
C ALA A 139 9.63 -8.76 -0.50
N GLY A 140 10.81 -8.68 0.11
CA GLY A 140 10.96 -8.52 1.56
C GLY A 140 10.36 -7.20 2.07
N LYS A 141 10.39 -6.16 1.25
CA LYS A 141 9.70 -4.90 1.55
C LYS A 141 8.19 -5.08 1.59
N PHE A 142 7.58 -5.65 0.56
CA PHE A 142 6.13 -5.88 0.58
C PHE A 142 5.67 -6.77 1.73
N GLN A 143 6.41 -7.84 2.01
CA GLN A 143 6.16 -8.70 3.18
C GLN A 143 6.12 -7.89 4.48
N SER A 144 7.15 -7.05 4.72
CA SER A 144 7.22 -6.22 5.92
C SER A 144 6.09 -5.19 5.97
N GLY A 145 5.77 -4.56 4.84
CA GLY A 145 4.66 -3.63 4.71
C GLY A 145 3.32 -4.27 5.05
N MET A 146 3.01 -5.45 4.48
CA MET A 146 1.78 -6.20 4.78
C MET A 146 1.66 -6.50 6.28
N ASN A 147 2.75 -6.99 6.90
CA ASN A 147 2.78 -7.31 8.32
C ASN A 147 2.50 -6.10 9.21
N ILE A 148 3.08 -4.94 8.88
CA ILE A 148 2.80 -3.69 9.59
C ILE A 148 1.32 -3.32 9.46
N ILE A 149 0.75 -3.42 8.25
CA ILE A 149 -0.67 -3.11 8.05
C ILE A 149 -1.56 -4.08 8.82
N TYR A 150 -1.28 -5.38 8.85
CA TYR A 150 -2.04 -6.34 9.66
C TYR A 150 -2.03 -5.97 11.15
N MET A 151 -0.87 -5.57 11.68
CA MET A 151 -0.77 -5.10 13.06
C MET A 151 -1.64 -3.85 13.28
N LEU A 152 -1.56 -2.84 12.41
CA LEU A 152 -2.33 -1.60 12.55
C LEU A 152 -3.84 -1.83 12.41
N LEU A 153 -4.27 -2.69 11.49
CA LEU A 153 -5.67 -3.07 11.34
C LEU A 153 -6.18 -3.79 12.58
N THR A 154 -5.38 -4.68 13.16
CA THR A 154 -5.74 -5.40 14.40
C THR A 154 -5.91 -4.44 15.59
N LEU A 155 -5.02 -3.46 15.73
CA LEU A 155 -5.11 -2.43 16.78
C LEU A 155 -6.36 -1.54 16.61
N ASN A 156 -6.79 -1.29 15.37
CA ASN A 156 -7.99 -0.51 15.04
C ASN A 156 -9.30 -1.34 15.01
N ASN A 157 -9.22 -2.68 14.96
CA ASN A 157 -10.34 -3.58 14.65
C ASN A 157 -11.55 -3.50 15.64
N HIS A 158 -11.36 -3.05 16.87
CA HIS A 158 -12.44 -3.10 17.88
C HIS A 158 -13.25 -1.80 18.03
N ALA A 159 -12.95 -0.74 17.28
CA ALA A 159 -13.71 0.52 17.31
C ALA A 159 -14.60 0.75 16.08
N ASN A 160 -14.26 0.18 14.91
CA ASN A 160 -14.92 0.53 13.65
C ASN A 160 -16.12 -0.33 13.25
N PRO A 161 -16.14 -1.68 13.38
CA PRO A 161 -17.25 -2.48 12.86
C PRO A 161 -18.57 -2.28 13.60
N GLN A 162 -18.56 -2.16 14.93
CA GLN A 162 -19.79 -2.27 15.74
C GLN A 162 -20.63 -0.99 15.84
N LYS A 163 -20.07 0.20 15.59
CA LYS A 163 -20.81 1.48 15.68
C LYS A 163 -20.90 2.28 14.39
N ASN A 164 -19.84 2.29 13.58
CA ASN A 164 -19.78 3.13 12.38
C ASN A 164 -20.15 2.36 11.10
N TYR A 165 -19.97 1.05 11.08
CA TYR A 165 -20.17 0.21 9.89
C TYR A 165 -21.18 -0.93 10.08
N GLN A 166 -22.00 -0.90 11.15
CA GLN A 166 -23.14 -1.81 11.37
C GLN A 166 -22.81 -3.32 11.23
N ASP A 167 -21.66 -3.77 11.74
CA ASP A 167 -21.19 -5.16 11.60
C ASP A 167 -20.99 -5.60 10.13
N THR A 168 -20.84 -4.65 9.21
CA THR A 168 -20.59 -4.93 7.79
C THR A 168 -19.16 -5.41 7.59
N GLU A 169 -19.02 -6.49 6.81
CA GLU A 169 -17.72 -7.03 6.39
C GLU A 169 -16.95 -6.00 5.54
N ILE A 170 -15.70 -5.74 5.91
CA ILE A 170 -14.77 -4.91 5.14
C ILE A 170 -13.81 -5.83 4.41
N ILE A 171 -13.89 -5.84 3.08
CA ILE A 171 -13.05 -6.69 2.24
C ILE A 171 -11.70 -6.00 2.03
N LEU A 172 -10.61 -6.65 2.41
CA LEU A 172 -9.25 -6.13 2.28
C LEU A 172 -8.64 -6.51 0.92
N HIS A 173 -7.98 -5.56 0.27
CA HIS A 173 -7.29 -5.76 -1.00
C HIS A 173 -5.85 -5.22 -0.89
N PHE A 174 -4.85 -6.11 -0.89
CA PHE A 174 -3.45 -5.70 -0.88
C PHE A 174 -2.88 -5.58 -2.29
N ARG A 175 -2.17 -4.48 -2.54
CA ARG A 175 -1.50 -4.18 -3.80
C ARG A 175 -0.09 -3.65 -3.55
N GLY A 176 0.89 -4.17 -4.27
CA GLY A 176 2.25 -3.63 -4.34
C GLY A 176 2.38 -2.76 -5.58
N ILE A 177 2.81 -1.52 -5.44
CA ILE A 177 3.03 -0.60 -6.56
C ILE A 177 4.49 -0.20 -6.56
N ILE A 178 5.18 -0.42 -7.67
CA ILE A 178 6.59 -0.03 -7.83
C ILE A 178 6.66 1.03 -8.92
N PHE A 179 6.99 2.25 -8.53
CA PHE A 179 7.30 3.32 -9.46
C PHE A 179 8.78 3.33 -9.77
N TYR A 180 9.14 3.41 -11.06
CA TYR A 180 10.55 3.40 -11.44
C TYR A 180 10.87 4.25 -12.68
N ASN A 181 12.09 4.80 -12.79
CA ASN A 181 12.49 5.52 -14.01
C ASN A 181 13.08 4.57 -15.07
N ARG A 182 14.12 3.81 -14.70
CA ARG A 182 14.88 2.98 -15.64
C ARG A 182 14.74 1.50 -15.34
N ASN A 183 14.53 0.68 -16.36
CA ASN A 183 14.67 -0.77 -16.25
C ASN A 183 16.02 -1.17 -16.85
N GLU A 184 16.95 -1.57 -15.99
CA GLU A 184 18.31 -1.99 -16.36
C GLU A 184 18.50 -3.50 -16.13
N ILE A 185 17.40 -4.24 -15.88
CA ILE A 185 17.45 -5.70 -15.77
C ILE A 185 17.58 -6.28 -17.18
N SER A 186 18.81 -6.60 -17.58
CA SER A 186 19.08 -7.27 -18.85
C SER A 186 18.69 -8.75 -18.83
N ASP A 187 18.36 -9.30 -20.00
CA ASP A 187 18.11 -10.73 -20.19
C ASP A 187 19.35 -11.59 -19.87
N ILE A 188 20.55 -11.03 -19.95
CA ILE A 188 21.83 -11.73 -19.71
C ILE A 188 22.06 -11.99 -18.21
N ALA A 189 21.46 -11.20 -17.33
CA ALA A 189 21.50 -11.43 -15.89
C ALA A 189 20.72 -12.70 -15.45
N LYS A 190 19.93 -13.30 -16.36
CA LYS A 190 19.06 -14.46 -16.11
C LYS A 190 19.77 -15.80 -16.09
N GLU A 191 20.73 -16.02 -16.99
CA GLU A 191 21.28 -17.37 -17.23
C GLU A 191 22.46 -17.71 -16.31
N ASN A 192 23.16 -16.69 -15.80
CA ASN A 192 24.41 -16.89 -15.05
C ASN A 192 24.23 -16.97 -13.53
N GLU A 193 23.02 -16.76 -13.00
CA GLU A 193 22.75 -16.81 -11.57
C GLU A 193 22.00 -18.08 -11.19
N ARG A 194 22.76 -19.10 -10.76
CA ARG A 194 22.25 -20.41 -10.29
C ARG A 194 21.33 -20.33 -9.06
N ASP A 195 21.14 -19.15 -8.47
CA ASP A 195 20.42 -18.89 -7.22
C ASP A 195 19.20 -17.94 -7.38
N TYR A 196 18.62 -17.81 -8.59
CA TYR A 196 17.37 -17.06 -8.75
C TYR A 196 16.24 -17.79 -8.01
N ASN A 197 15.95 -17.35 -6.77
CA ASN A 197 14.89 -17.96 -5.98
C ASN A 197 13.52 -17.75 -6.65
N LEU A 198 12.54 -18.57 -6.24
CA LEU A 198 11.21 -18.58 -6.86
C LEU A 198 10.52 -17.21 -6.82
N SER A 199 10.65 -16.46 -5.71
CA SER A 199 10.01 -15.15 -5.56
C SER A 199 10.63 -14.09 -6.48
N GLU A 200 11.95 -14.04 -6.61
CA GLU A 200 12.64 -13.16 -7.55
C GLU A 200 12.26 -13.48 -9.01
N SER A 201 12.24 -14.76 -9.37
CA SER A 201 11.86 -15.17 -10.72
C SER A 201 10.41 -14.79 -11.05
N THR A 202 9.53 -14.82 -10.05
CA THR A 202 8.12 -14.44 -10.19
C THR A 202 7.99 -12.94 -10.35
N LEU A 203 8.57 -12.13 -9.46
CA LEU A 203 8.58 -10.67 -9.59
C LEU A 203 9.15 -10.19 -10.93
N TYR A 204 10.20 -10.85 -11.41
CA TYR A 204 10.75 -10.58 -12.74
C TYR A 204 9.75 -10.88 -13.86
N LYS A 205 9.06 -12.02 -13.81
CA LYS A 205 8.00 -12.35 -14.79
C LYS A 205 6.93 -11.28 -14.80
N ILE A 206 6.45 -10.85 -13.63
CA ILE A 206 5.47 -9.77 -13.49
C ILE A 206 5.96 -8.50 -14.21
N LEU A 207 7.21 -8.08 -13.93
CA LEU A 207 7.81 -6.90 -14.56
C LEU A 207 7.98 -7.05 -16.08
N SER A 208 8.34 -8.24 -16.57
CA SER A 208 8.73 -8.47 -17.97
C SER A 208 7.57 -8.82 -18.89
N GLN A 209 6.48 -9.38 -18.35
CA GLN A 209 5.38 -9.91 -19.14
C GLN A 209 4.25 -8.91 -19.38
N SER A 210 4.07 -7.87 -18.54
CA SER A 210 3.00 -6.90 -18.77
C SER A 210 3.18 -5.59 -17.99
N THR A 211 2.51 -4.53 -18.47
CA THR A 211 2.18 -3.33 -17.68
C THR A 211 0.95 -3.54 -16.77
N GLU A 212 0.38 -4.75 -16.81
CA GLU A 212 -0.74 -5.21 -16.01
C GLU A 212 -0.24 -5.77 -14.67
N SER A 213 -1.16 -5.91 -13.74
CA SER A 213 -0.85 -6.34 -12.38
C SER A 213 -0.94 -7.87 -12.26
N ASP A 214 -0.01 -8.50 -11.55
CA ASP A 214 0.03 -9.96 -11.39
C ASP A 214 0.35 -10.37 -9.94
N LEU A 215 0.06 -11.60 -9.57
CA LEU A 215 0.10 -12.09 -8.19
C LEU A 215 1.51 -12.52 -7.77
N LEU A 216 2.01 -11.90 -6.72
CA LEU A 216 3.18 -12.34 -5.98
C LEU A 216 2.76 -13.09 -4.72
N THR A 217 3.34 -14.26 -4.47
CA THR A 217 3.16 -15.00 -3.22
C THR A 217 4.29 -14.66 -2.25
N LEU A 218 3.94 -14.34 -1.00
CA LEU A 218 4.85 -13.96 0.08
C LEU A 218 4.48 -14.69 1.38
N GLU A 219 5.45 -14.81 2.28
CA GLU A 219 5.24 -15.32 3.64
C GLU A 219 4.94 -14.15 4.58
N THR A 220 3.74 -14.08 5.14
CA THR A 220 3.32 -13.03 6.07
C THR A 220 3.10 -13.61 7.48
N LEU A 221 2.81 -12.74 8.45
CA LEU A 221 2.44 -13.16 9.80
C LEU A 221 1.13 -13.96 9.83
N LEU A 222 0.29 -13.86 8.80
CA LEU A 222 -0.98 -14.57 8.71
C LEU A 222 -0.82 -15.92 8.00
N GLU A 223 -0.08 -15.96 6.88
CA GLU A 223 0.03 -17.14 6.03
C GLU A 223 1.40 -17.28 5.37
N GLU A 224 1.87 -18.52 5.18
CA GLU A 224 3.10 -18.80 4.43
C GLU A 224 3.00 -18.54 2.92
N LYS A 225 1.77 -18.43 2.41
CA LYS A 225 1.46 -18.28 0.97
C LYS A 225 0.44 -17.18 0.70
N ASP A 226 0.55 -16.11 1.45
CA ASP A 226 -0.25 -14.91 1.25
C ASP A 226 0.04 -14.29 -0.11
N LYS A 227 -0.94 -13.60 -0.71
CA LYS A 227 -0.84 -13.09 -2.07
C LYS A 227 -1.06 -11.59 -2.13
N ILE A 228 -0.17 -10.93 -2.85
CA ILE A 228 -0.27 -9.50 -3.17
C ILE A 228 -0.26 -9.32 -4.68
N VAL A 229 -1.16 -8.48 -5.18
CA VAL A 229 -1.18 -8.07 -6.58
C VAL A 229 -0.10 -6.99 -6.77
N VAL A 230 0.90 -7.22 -7.62
CA VAL A 230 2.00 -6.28 -7.83
C VAL A 230 1.91 -5.65 -9.21
N ARG A 231 2.11 -4.33 -9.28
CA ARG A 231 2.15 -3.55 -10.51
C ARG A 231 3.42 -2.72 -10.58
N PHE A 232 4.03 -2.72 -11.76
CA PHE A 232 5.19 -1.90 -12.09
C PHE A 232 4.75 -0.73 -12.97
N ILE A 233 5.11 0.49 -12.56
CA ILE A 233 4.73 1.72 -13.26
C ILE A 233 5.99 2.49 -13.61
N GLN A 234 6.37 2.45 -14.89
CA GLN A 234 7.51 3.21 -15.37
C GLN A 234 7.16 4.69 -15.52
N ASN A 235 8.09 5.56 -15.17
CA ASN A 235 8.02 6.96 -15.50
C ASN A 235 8.04 7.14 -17.03
N PRO A 236 6.98 7.70 -17.64
CA PRO A 236 6.92 7.89 -19.09
C PRO A 236 7.98 8.88 -19.59
N ASN A 237 8.46 9.79 -18.74
CA ASN A 237 9.52 10.72 -19.06
C ASN A 237 10.70 10.56 -18.10
N GLN A 238 11.66 9.72 -18.48
CA GLN A 238 12.82 9.37 -17.65
C GLN A 238 13.71 10.57 -17.27
N ASN A 239 13.58 11.71 -17.96
CA ASN A 239 14.28 12.96 -17.65
C ASN A 239 13.55 13.78 -16.57
N GLN A 240 12.27 13.49 -16.30
CA GLN A 240 11.54 14.08 -15.18
C GLN A 240 11.80 13.27 -13.93
N ASN A 241 12.01 13.96 -12.82
CA ASN A 241 12.21 13.33 -11.52
C ASN A 241 10.90 13.08 -10.77
N TYR A 242 9.76 13.16 -11.45
CA TYR A 242 8.46 12.92 -10.84
C TYR A 242 7.48 12.22 -11.78
N ILE A 243 6.53 11.49 -11.19
CA ILE A 243 5.39 10.87 -11.88
C ILE A 243 4.11 11.49 -11.34
N THR A 244 3.16 11.79 -12.23
CA THR A 244 1.79 12.11 -11.84
C THR A 244 0.86 11.00 -12.31
N ILE A 245 0.05 10.48 -11.40
CA ILE A 245 -0.83 9.35 -11.66
C ILE A 245 -2.19 9.57 -10.99
N ARG A 246 -3.26 9.01 -11.54
CA ARG A 246 -4.60 9.11 -10.94
C ARG A 246 -4.80 8.00 -9.93
N LEU A 247 -5.56 8.25 -8.86
CA LEU A 247 -5.84 7.22 -7.84
C LEU A 247 -6.38 5.92 -8.45
N LYS A 248 -7.28 6.02 -9.43
CA LYS A 248 -7.87 4.85 -10.12
C LYS A 248 -6.84 3.92 -10.77
N GLU A 249 -5.65 4.42 -11.10
CA GLU A 249 -4.61 3.64 -11.76
C GLU A 249 -3.81 2.82 -10.73
N LEU A 250 -4.00 3.06 -9.43
CA LEU A 250 -3.48 2.22 -8.35
C LEU A 250 -4.45 1.11 -7.95
N LEU A 251 -5.75 1.32 -8.19
CA LEU A 251 -6.86 0.48 -7.73
C LEU A 251 -7.39 -0.50 -8.77
#